data_AF-A0A9P4QZU5-F1
#
_entry.id   AF-A0A9P4QZU5-F1
#
_cell.length_a   1.000
_cell.length_b   1.000
_cell.length_c   1.000
_cell.angle_alpha   90.00
_cell.angle_beta   90.00
_cell.angle_gamma   90.00
#
_symmetry.space_group_name_H-M   'P 1'
#
loop_
_entity.id
_entity.type
_entity.pdbx_description
1 polymer ?
#
loop_
_entity_poly.entity_id
_entity_poly.type
_entity_poly.pdbx_seq_one_letter_code
_entity_poly.pdbx_strand_id
1 'polypeptide(L)'
;MSLTLKISSLFVRTLAKPLANTIKRNAREHDRFRRFCIGFAQGLHRIDMRMRLGLLQDPEVIERQIAREIREVEALKKKAKIPTVKTKEEMKAEEAMTSKEREEIKKRLERKPRIRPLPEAKAIELGANFVSETFIFTVGIGVILFENWRQRRKARNQRDDIRENLEELQVELKSVKAELEEYKALAHPPPSKLLGFWKGKSES
;
A
#
# COMPACT_ATOMS: atom_id res chain seq x y z
N MET A 1 -16.91 15.97 -21.82
CA MET A 1 -15.70 15.80 -20.97
C MET A 1 -15.79 16.71 -19.78
N SER A 2 -15.87 16.09 -18.61
CA SER A 2 -16.22 16.61 -17.29
C SER A 2 -15.43 17.86 -16.89
N LEU A 3 -16.17 18.94 -16.61
CA LEU A 3 -15.67 20.19 -16.05
C LEU A 3 -14.86 19.96 -14.76
N THR A 4 -15.27 18.96 -13.98
CA THR A 4 -14.58 18.49 -12.77
C THR A 4 -13.18 17.93 -13.05
N LEU A 5 -12.97 17.19 -14.14
CA LEU A 5 -11.64 16.70 -14.54
C LEU A 5 -10.72 17.83 -15.03
N LYS A 6 -11.30 18.88 -15.64
CA LYS A 6 -10.54 20.05 -16.08
C LYS A 6 -10.11 20.91 -14.91
N ILE A 7 -10.98 21.14 -13.93
CA ILE A 7 -10.66 21.90 -12.72
C ILE A 7 -9.64 21.14 -11.85
N SER A 8 -9.80 19.82 -11.69
CA SER A 8 -8.86 19.01 -10.91
C SER A 8 -7.47 18.97 -11.56
N SER A 9 -7.38 18.78 -12.88
CA SER A 9 -6.09 18.79 -13.58
C SER A 9 -5.43 20.18 -13.59
N LEU A 10 -6.22 21.26 -13.63
CA LEU A 10 -5.71 22.62 -13.49
C LEU A 10 -5.14 22.85 -12.09
N PHE A 11 -5.88 22.49 -11.04
CA PHE A 11 -5.49 22.64 -9.64
C PHE A 11 -4.19 21.90 -9.29
N VAL A 12 -4.06 20.65 -9.74
CA VAL A 12 -2.83 19.86 -9.59
C VAL A 12 -1.66 20.58 -10.26
N ARG A 13 -1.86 21.13 -11.45
CA ARG A 13 -0.79 21.82 -12.21
C ARG A 13 -0.45 23.20 -11.64
N THR A 14 -1.44 23.92 -11.09
CA THR A 14 -1.27 25.26 -10.53
C THR A 14 -0.76 25.26 -9.10
N LEU A 15 -0.94 24.19 -8.33
CA LEU A 15 -0.38 24.10 -6.98
C LEU A 15 0.96 23.38 -6.93
N ALA A 16 1.16 22.30 -7.71
CA ALA A 16 2.38 21.51 -7.61
C ALA A 16 3.64 22.33 -7.95
N LYS A 17 3.59 23.18 -8.98
CA LYS A 17 4.75 23.96 -9.42
C LYS A 17 5.14 25.11 -8.47
N PRO A 18 4.24 26.02 -8.05
CA PRO A 18 4.61 27.08 -7.13
C PRO A 18 4.88 26.56 -5.72
N LEU A 19 4.20 25.49 -5.28
CA LEU A 19 4.45 24.89 -3.96
C LEU A 19 5.83 24.23 -3.89
N ALA A 20 6.23 23.49 -4.93
CA ALA A 20 7.59 22.93 -4.99
C ALA A 20 8.67 24.03 -4.99
N ASN A 21 8.47 25.11 -5.76
CA ASN A 21 9.43 26.21 -5.82
C ASN A 21 9.49 27.03 -4.52
N THR A 22 8.38 27.23 -3.83
CA THR A 22 8.34 27.94 -2.53
C THR A 22 8.93 27.10 -1.40
N ILE A 23 8.66 25.79 -1.37
CA ILE A 23 9.26 24.88 -0.39
C ILE A 23 10.78 24.75 -0.63
N LYS A 24 11.24 24.72 -1.90
CA LYS A 24 12.68 24.76 -2.22
C LYS A 24 13.36 26.04 -1.74
N ARG A 25 12.69 27.20 -1.80
CA ARG A 25 13.19 28.47 -1.27
C ARG A 25 13.25 28.44 0.26
N ASN A 26 12.16 28.06 0.93
CA ASN A 26 12.10 27.97 2.39
C ASN A 26 13.05 26.91 2.97
N ALA A 27 13.38 25.85 2.22
CA ALA A 27 14.37 24.86 2.65
C ALA A 27 15.80 25.40 2.73
N ARG A 28 16.09 26.52 2.06
CA ARG A 28 17.35 27.25 2.22
C ARG A 28 17.29 28.24 3.38
N GLU A 29 16.09 28.72 3.73
CA GLU A 29 15.88 29.71 4.78
C GLU A 29 15.75 29.08 6.18
N HIS A 30 15.34 27.81 6.28
CA HIS A 30 15.12 27.13 7.58
C HIS A 30 16.03 25.92 7.80
N ASP A 31 17.01 26.06 8.70
CA ASP A 31 17.96 25.00 9.05
C ASP A 31 17.32 23.74 9.64
N ARG A 32 16.24 23.89 10.45
CA ARG A 32 15.53 22.72 11.01
C ARG A 32 14.88 21.89 9.90
N PHE A 33 14.26 22.57 8.93
CA PHE A 33 13.63 21.92 7.80
C PHE A 33 14.66 21.26 6.88
N ARG A 34 15.77 21.95 6.61
CA ARG A 34 16.92 21.38 5.89
C ARG A 34 17.41 20.08 6.54
N ARG A 35 17.64 20.07 7.86
CA ARG A 35 18.05 18.86 8.59
C ARG A 35 17.02 17.74 8.50
N PHE A 36 15.73 18.06 8.62
CA PHE A 36 14.65 17.08 8.44
C PHE A 36 14.66 16.48 7.04
N CYS A 37 14.72 17.30 5.98
CA CYS A 37 14.78 16.84 4.60
C CYS A 37 16.02 15.98 4.31
N ILE A 38 17.19 16.36 4.84
CA ILE A 38 18.42 15.59 4.68
C ILE A 38 18.31 14.25 5.39
N GLY A 39 17.83 14.23 6.63
CA GLY A 39 17.64 13.00 7.40
C GLY A 39 16.66 12.05 6.70
N PHE A 40 15.53 12.57 6.24
CA PHE A 40 14.54 11.80 5.49
C PHE A 40 15.10 11.24 4.19
N ALA A 41 15.73 12.08 3.35
CA ALA A 41 16.29 11.65 2.07
C ALA A 41 17.43 10.63 2.24
N GLN A 42 18.27 10.79 3.27
CA GLN A 42 19.30 9.81 3.60
C GLN A 42 18.70 8.50 4.10
N GLY A 43 17.64 8.55 4.90
CA GLY A 43 16.89 7.36 5.35
C GLY A 43 16.29 6.60 4.17
N LEU A 44 15.57 7.31 3.30
CA LEU A 44 14.97 6.75 2.09
C LEU A 44 16.03 6.15 1.17
N HIS A 45 17.17 6.82 1.01
CA HIS A 45 18.28 6.30 0.20
C HIS A 45 18.93 5.06 0.79
N ARG A 46 19.07 4.98 2.11
CA ARG A 46 19.55 3.75 2.77
C ARG A 46 18.58 2.62 2.57
N ILE A 47 17.27 2.87 2.66
CA ILE A 47 16.23 1.86 2.43
C ILE A 47 16.23 1.42 0.97
N ASP A 48 16.21 2.36 0.02
CA ASP A 48 16.26 2.08 -1.42
C ASP A 48 17.53 1.29 -1.78
N MET A 49 18.71 1.70 -1.31
CA MET A 49 19.95 0.96 -1.56
C MET A 49 19.98 -0.38 -0.84
N ARG A 50 19.42 -0.49 0.38
CA ARG A 50 19.30 -1.78 1.08
C ARG A 50 18.38 -2.74 0.34
N MET A 51 17.27 -2.24 -0.22
CA MET A 51 16.37 -3.05 -1.03
C MET A 51 17.01 -3.40 -2.37
N ARG A 52 17.66 -2.46 -3.06
CA ARG A 52 18.41 -2.74 -4.30
C ARG A 52 19.52 -3.75 -4.06
N LEU A 53 20.30 -3.61 -3.01
CA LEU A 53 21.35 -4.56 -2.68
C LEU A 53 20.77 -5.89 -2.20
N GLY A 54 19.64 -5.89 -1.49
CA GLY A 54 18.97 -7.13 -1.08
C GLY A 54 18.22 -7.85 -2.22
N LEU A 55 17.82 -7.13 -3.27
CA LEU A 55 17.01 -7.63 -4.37
C LEU A 55 17.81 -7.85 -5.68
N LEU A 56 18.91 -7.10 -5.91
CA LEU A 56 19.83 -7.29 -7.06
C LEU A 56 21.14 -8.01 -6.68
N GLN A 57 21.43 -8.26 -5.40
CA GLN A 57 22.40 -9.33 -5.09
C GLN A 57 21.70 -10.68 -5.27
N ASP A 58 21.35 -11.01 -6.51
CA ASP A 58 21.15 -12.42 -6.85
C ASP A 58 22.47 -13.13 -6.52
N PRO A 59 22.47 -14.12 -5.61
CA PRO A 59 23.68 -14.82 -5.20
C PRO A 59 24.45 -15.34 -6.42
N GLU A 60 23.74 -15.66 -7.50
CA GLU A 60 24.30 -16.11 -8.77
C GLU A 60 25.21 -15.10 -9.48
N VAL A 61 24.91 -13.80 -9.47
CA VAL A 61 25.74 -12.80 -10.19
C VAL A 61 27.05 -12.59 -9.45
N ILE A 62 26.99 -12.58 -8.12
CA ILE A 62 28.18 -12.54 -7.26
C ILE A 62 28.98 -13.82 -7.48
N GLU A 63 28.38 -15.01 -7.35
CA GLU A 63 29.06 -16.30 -7.58
C GLU A 63 29.71 -16.40 -8.96
N ARG A 64 29.05 -15.90 -10.01
CA ARG A 64 29.61 -15.86 -11.37
C ARG A 64 30.82 -14.93 -11.48
N GLN A 65 30.83 -13.79 -10.79
CA GLN A 65 32.01 -12.91 -10.73
C GLN A 65 33.17 -13.57 -9.98
N ILE A 66 32.88 -14.22 -8.84
CA ILE A 66 33.86 -14.95 -8.03
C ILE A 66 34.48 -16.10 -8.81
N ALA A 67 33.65 -16.91 -9.49
CA ALA A 67 34.12 -18.03 -10.30
C ALA A 67 34.99 -17.58 -11.49
N ARG A 68 34.71 -16.42 -12.08
CA ARG A 68 35.55 -15.84 -13.15
C ARG A 68 36.89 -15.38 -12.62
N GLU A 69 36.91 -14.60 -11.53
CA GLU A 69 38.16 -14.11 -10.92
C GLU A 69 39.05 -15.27 -10.45
N ILE A 70 38.50 -16.32 -9.83
CA ILE A 70 39.27 -17.51 -9.42
C ILE A 70 39.87 -18.24 -10.63
N ARG A 71 39.10 -18.43 -11.70
CA ARG A 71 39.58 -19.09 -12.93
C ARG A 71 40.68 -18.29 -13.62
N GLU A 72 40.57 -16.97 -13.63
CA GLU A 72 41.60 -16.08 -14.19
C GLU A 72 42.89 -16.15 -13.37
N VAL A 73 42.82 -16.10 -12.04
CA VAL A 73 43.98 -16.25 -11.14
C VAL A 73 44.63 -17.62 -11.30
N GLU A 74 43.84 -18.70 -11.39
CA GLU A 74 44.36 -20.05 -11.62
C GLU A 74 45.00 -20.20 -13.02
N ALA A 75 44.44 -19.58 -14.04
CA ALA A 75 45.00 -19.58 -15.40
C ALA A 75 46.32 -18.81 -15.46
N LEU A 76 46.43 -17.65 -14.79
CA LEU A 76 47.67 -16.89 -14.67
C LEU A 76 48.73 -17.68 -13.89
N LYS A 77 48.35 -18.34 -12.80
CA LYS A 77 49.24 -19.23 -12.03
C LYS A 77 49.72 -20.43 -12.85
N LYS A 78 48.83 -21.07 -13.64
CA LYS A 78 49.20 -22.16 -14.55
C LYS A 78 50.18 -21.70 -15.62
N LYS A 79 50.00 -20.50 -16.17
CA LYS A 79 50.92 -19.91 -17.15
C LYS A 79 52.28 -19.54 -16.54
N ALA A 80 52.31 -19.18 -15.26
CA ALA A 80 53.53 -18.79 -14.55
C ALA A 80 54.32 -19.97 -13.96
N LYS A 81 53.77 -21.19 -13.95
CA LYS A 81 54.41 -22.35 -13.32
C LYS A 81 55.41 -23.01 -14.28
N ILE A 82 56.70 -22.82 -14.00
CA ILE A 82 57.80 -23.54 -14.68
C ILE A 82 57.69 -25.03 -14.29
N PRO A 83 57.73 -25.97 -15.25
CA PRO A 83 57.49 -27.39 -14.98
C PRO A 83 58.71 -28.02 -14.29
N THR A 84 58.75 -27.98 -12.96
CA THR A 84 59.74 -28.67 -12.14
C THR A 84 59.05 -29.66 -11.18
N VAL A 85 59.68 -30.82 -10.95
CA VAL A 85 59.19 -31.87 -10.05
C VAL A 85 59.22 -31.36 -8.61
N LYS A 86 58.05 -31.14 -8.01
CA LYS A 86 57.95 -30.60 -6.64
C LYS A 86 57.95 -31.69 -5.58
N THR A 87 58.57 -31.39 -4.47
CA THR A 87 58.67 -32.25 -3.29
C THR A 87 57.34 -32.23 -2.49
N LYS A 88 56.98 -33.31 -1.77
CA LYS A 88 55.69 -33.42 -1.04
C LYS A 88 55.41 -32.27 -0.06
N GLU A 89 56.44 -31.67 0.50
CA GLU A 89 56.31 -30.55 1.46
C GLU A 89 56.01 -29.23 0.76
N GLU A 90 56.59 -29.00 -0.40
CA GLU A 90 56.33 -27.83 -1.25
C GLU A 90 54.90 -27.85 -1.79
N MET A 91 54.36 -29.04 -2.08
CA MET A 91 52.94 -29.19 -2.46
C MET A 91 52.00 -28.81 -1.31
N LYS A 92 52.26 -29.28 -0.09
CA LYS A 92 51.43 -28.93 1.08
C LYS A 92 51.51 -27.44 1.41
N ALA A 93 52.68 -26.82 1.27
CA ALA A 93 52.85 -25.39 1.47
C ALA A 93 52.13 -24.55 0.39
N GLU A 94 52.18 -24.98 -0.88
CA GLU A 94 51.49 -24.32 -1.99
C GLU A 94 49.96 -24.46 -1.88
N GLU A 95 49.46 -25.61 -1.45
CA GLU A 95 48.04 -25.85 -1.17
C GLU A 95 47.53 -25.00 0.00
N ALA A 96 48.30 -24.90 1.08
CA ALA A 96 47.96 -24.08 2.25
C ALA A 96 48.01 -22.57 1.97
N MET A 97 48.90 -22.11 1.07
CA MET A 97 48.92 -20.71 0.63
C MET A 97 47.74 -20.41 -0.30
N THR A 98 47.40 -21.35 -1.19
CA THR A 98 46.27 -21.21 -2.11
C THR A 98 44.92 -21.23 -1.37
N SER A 99 44.79 -22.02 -0.30
CA SER A 99 43.58 -21.99 0.54
C SER A 99 43.43 -20.68 1.30
N LYS A 100 44.52 -20.14 1.87
CA LYS A 100 44.52 -18.82 2.52
C LYS A 100 44.17 -17.69 1.56
N GLU A 101 44.72 -17.68 0.36
CA GLU A 101 44.36 -16.69 -0.67
C GLU A 101 42.88 -16.80 -1.09
N ARG A 102 42.34 -18.02 -1.21
CA ARG A 102 40.91 -18.24 -1.50
C ARG A 102 40.01 -17.74 -0.36
N GLU A 103 40.40 -17.95 0.89
CA GLU A 103 39.68 -17.41 2.06
C GLU A 103 39.73 -15.88 2.11
N GLU A 104 40.86 -15.27 1.78
CA GLU A 104 41.00 -13.81 1.70
C GLU A 104 40.17 -13.19 0.58
N ILE A 105 40.14 -13.83 -0.59
CA ILE A 105 39.30 -13.43 -1.72
C ILE A 105 37.83 -13.50 -1.30
N LYS A 106 37.39 -14.63 -0.71
CA LYS A 106 36.01 -14.79 -0.21
C LYS A 106 35.64 -13.72 0.81
N LYS A 107 36.51 -13.43 1.78
CA LYS A 107 36.30 -12.40 2.80
C LYS A 107 36.27 -10.98 2.23
N ARG A 108 36.98 -10.72 1.12
CA ARG A 108 36.97 -9.43 0.41
C ARG A 108 35.65 -9.22 -0.33
N LEU A 109 35.10 -10.28 -0.91
CA LEU A 109 33.83 -10.28 -1.64
C LEU A 109 32.61 -10.20 -0.72
N GLU A 110 32.71 -10.75 0.50
CA GLU A 110 31.67 -10.65 1.53
C GLU A 110 31.58 -9.25 2.19
N ARG A 111 32.51 -8.32 1.90
CA ARG A 111 32.46 -6.95 2.44
C ARG A 111 31.24 -6.22 1.87
N LYS A 112 30.23 -6.03 2.72
CA LYS A 112 29.01 -5.27 2.38
C LYS A 112 29.38 -3.89 1.79
N PRO A 113 28.82 -3.51 0.64
CA PRO A 113 29.14 -2.23 0.01
C PRO A 113 28.70 -1.08 0.92
N ARG A 114 29.63 -0.16 1.23
CA ARG A 114 29.38 1.02 2.06
C ARG A 114 28.64 2.07 1.23
N ILE A 115 27.34 2.23 1.49
CA ILE A 115 26.49 3.20 0.79
C ILE A 115 26.99 4.63 1.11
N ARG A 116 27.38 5.37 0.06
CA ARG A 116 27.79 6.78 0.18
C ARG A 116 26.54 7.64 0.45
N PRO A 117 26.60 8.63 1.37
CA PRO A 117 25.47 9.53 1.58
C PRO A 117 25.21 10.37 0.31
N LEU A 118 23.94 10.69 0.09
CA LEU A 118 23.53 11.57 -1.02
C LEU A 118 24.13 12.97 -0.86
N PRO A 119 24.48 13.64 -1.97
CA PRO A 119 24.81 15.06 -1.97
C PRO A 119 23.66 15.88 -1.36
N GLU A 120 24.03 16.87 -0.56
CA GLU A 120 23.07 17.63 0.23
C GLU A 120 22.00 18.34 -0.61
N ALA A 121 22.40 18.94 -1.73
CA ALA A 121 21.46 19.60 -2.64
C ALA A 121 20.37 18.64 -3.14
N LYS A 122 20.74 17.41 -3.49
CA LYS A 122 19.81 16.38 -3.96
C LYS A 122 18.90 15.87 -2.83
N ALA A 123 19.44 15.77 -1.62
CA ALA A 123 18.67 15.40 -0.44
C ALA A 123 17.58 16.43 -0.11
N ILE A 124 17.91 17.72 -0.23
CA ILE A 124 16.96 18.82 -0.03
C ILE A 124 15.84 18.78 -1.09
N GLU A 125 16.16 18.55 -2.36
CA GLU A 125 15.15 18.48 -3.42
C GLU A 125 14.18 17.31 -3.22
N LEU A 126 14.70 16.12 -2.89
CA LEU A 126 13.89 14.94 -2.60
C LEU A 126 12.98 15.17 -1.40
N GLY A 127 13.52 15.75 -0.32
CA GLY A 127 12.74 16.09 0.87
C GLY A 127 11.66 17.14 0.60
N ALA A 128 11.97 18.18 -0.16
CA ALA A 128 11.02 19.23 -0.52
C ALA A 128 9.85 18.69 -1.38
N ASN A 129 10.16 17.86 -2.38
CA ASN A 129 9.14 17.22 -3.21
C ASN A 129 8.22 16.34 -2.37
N PHE A 130 8.80 15.50 -1.49
CA PHE A 130 8.02 14.63 -0.60
C PHE A 130 7.07 15.41 0.31
N VAL A 131 7.52 16.53 0.89
CA VAL A 131 6.68 17.36 1.76
C VAL A 131 5.54 18.01 0.96
N SER A 132 5.83 18.50 -0.25
CA SER A 132 4.81 19.12 -1.11
C SER A 132 3.73 18.11 -1.56
N GLU A 133 4.14 16.89 -1.88
CA GLU A 133 3.27 15.81 -2.32
C GLU A 133 2.42 15.31 -1.16
N THR A 134 3.04 15.06 0.00
CA THR A 134 2.34 14.68 1.23
C THR A 134 1.29 15.72 1.60
N PHE A 135 1.63 17.01 1.54
CA PHE A 135 0.69 18.08 1.85
C PHE A 135 -0.55 18.04 0.94
N ILE A 136 -0.36 17.93 -0.37
CA ILE A 136 -1.47 17.86 -1.33
C ILE A 136 -2.34 16.61 -1.09
N PHE A 137 -1.73 15.45 -0.83
CA PHE A 137 -2.47 14.23 -0.50
C PHE A 137 -3.23 14.34 0.82
N THR A 138 -2.63 14.89 1.87
CA THR A 138 -3.30 15.09 3.16
C THR A 138 -4.51 16.01 3.00
N VAL A 139 -4.38 17.10 2.25
CA VAL A 139 -5.51 18.00 1.97
C VAL A 139 -6.59 17.28 1.18
N GLY A 140 -6.23 16.56 0.10
CA GLY A 140 -7.18 15.82 -0.73
C GLY A 140 -7.91 14.72 0.05
N ILE A 141 -7.17 13.88 0.78
CA ILE A 141 -7.74 12.83 1.64
C ILE A 141 -8.60 13.46 2.74
N GLY A 142 -8.15 14.56 3.34
CA GLY A 142 -8.89 15.30 4.36
C GLY A 142 -10.25 15.77 3.87
N VAL A 143 -10.32 16.35 2.67
CA VAL A 143 -11.59 16.77 2.05
C VAL A 143 -12.50 15.56 1.79
N ILE A 144 -11.97 14.47 1.22
CA ILE A 144 -12.75 13.26 0.93
C ILE A 144 -13.31 12.65 2.23
N LEU A 145 -12.49 12.54 3.28
CA LEU A 145 -12.92 12.00 4.57
C LEU A 145 -13.95 12.93 5.24
N PHE A 146 -13.74 14.25 5.17
CA PHE A 146 -14.67 15.22 5.71
C PHE A 146 -16.03 15.17 5.00
N GLU A 147 -16.03 15.10 3.67
CA GLU A 147 -17.24 14.99 2.88
C GLU A 147 -17.96 13.67 3.15
N ASN A 148 -17.23 12.54 3.20
CA ASN A 148 -17.81 11.23 3.55
C ASN A 148 -18.39 11.23 4.97
N TRP A 149 -17.72 11.85 5.95
CA TRP A 149 -18.23 11.99 7.31
C TRP A 149 -19.51 12.83 7.35
N ARG A 150 -19.53 13.98 6.64
CA ARG A 150 -20.70 14.84 6.52
C ARG A 150 -21.87 14.15 5.80
N GLN A 151 -21.59 13.44 4.71
CA GLN A 151 -22.56 12.65 3.94
C GLN A 151 -23.19 11.56 4.80
N ARG A 152 -22.38 10.79 5.54
CA ARG A 152 -22.89 9.76 6.46
C ARG A 152 -23.80 10.33 7.54
N ARG A 153 -23.46 11.50 8.09
CA ARG A 153 -24.30 12.17 9.09
C ARG A 153 -25.67 12.55 8.52
N LYS A 154 -25.72 13.05 7.28
CA LYS A 154 -26.99 13.41 6.60
C LYS A 154 -27.79 12.18 6.17
N ALA A 155 -27.13 11.14 5.66
CA ALA A 155 -27.75 9.88 5.26
C ALA A 155 -28.39 9.15 6.44
N ARG A 156 -27.83 9.29 7.66
CA ARG A 156 -28.43 8.72 8.88
C ARG A 156 -29.79 9.34 9.17
N ASN A 157 -29.87 10.67 9.21
CA ASN A 157 -31.14 11.37 9.47
C ASN A 157 -32.20 11.03 8.42
N GLN A 158 -31.85 10.99 7.13
CA GLN A 158 -32.79 10.59 6.09
C GLN A 158 -33.27 9.14 6.25
N ARG A 159 -32.43 8.22 6.73
CA ARG A 159 -32.84 6.84 7.00
C ARG A 159 -33.77 6.75 8.20
N ASP A 160 -33.55 7.59 9.21
CA ASP A 160 -34.41 7.67 10.39
C ASP A 160 -35.81 8.19 9.97
N ASP A 161 -35.89 9.27 9.19
CA ASP A 161 -37.17 9.81 8.68
C ASP A 161 -37.92 8.79 7.78
N ILE A 162 -37.21 8.12 6.86
CA ILE A 162 -37.82 7.10 5.99
C ILE A 162 -38.37 5.93 6.82
N ARG A 163 -37.68 5.56 7.90
CA ARG A 163 -38.12 4.48 8.78
C ARG A 163 -39.42 4.85 9.51
N GLU A 164 -39.52 6.07 10.01
CA GLU A 164 -40.74 6.59 10.64
C GLU A 164 -41.93 6.57 9.67
N ASN A 165 -41.75 7.06 8.45
CA ASN A 165 -42.78 7.01 7.41
C ASN A 165 -43.20 5.57 7.04
N LEU A 166 -42.26 4.63 7.02
CA LEU A 166 -42.57 3.21 6.78
C LEU A 166 -43.39 2.59 7.91
N GLU A 167 -43.10 2.97 9.16
CA GLU A 167 -43.86 2.53 10.33
C GLU A 167 -45.28 3.11 10.32
N GLU A 168 -45.43 4.40 9.99
CA GLU A 168 -46.73 5.07 9.83
C GLU A 168 -47.59 4.43 8.73
N LEU A 169 -47.04 4.27 7.51
CA LEU A 169 -47.73 3.61 6.40
C LEU A 169 -48.15 2.17 6.74
N GLN A 170 -47.35 1.44 7.51
CA GLN A 170 -47.72 0.10 7.97
C GLN A 170 -48.90 0.12 8.95
N VAL A 171 -49.01 1.15 9.80
CA VAL A 171 -50.14 1.33 10.72
C VAL A 171 -51.41 1.66 9.93
N GLU A 172 -51.35 2.59 8.98
CA GLU A 172 -52.49 2.93 8.12
C GLU A 172 -52.96 1.73 7.29
N LEU A 173 -52.04 0.94 6.71
CA LEU A 173 -52.42 -0.27 5.99
C LEU A 173 -53.11 -1.29 6.89
N LYS A 174 -52.75 -1.37 8.18
CA LYS A 174 -53.43 -2.24 9.14
C LYS A 174 -54.82 -1.72 9.49
N SER A 175 -54.98 -0.42 9.72
CA SER A 175 -56.29 0.17 10.02
C SER A 175 -57.26 0.04 8.85
N VAL A 176 -56.82 0.38 7.63
CA VAL A 176 -57.63 0.24 6.41
C VAL A 176 -58.02 -1.22 6.17
N LYS A 177 -57.11 -2.17 6.40
CA LYS A 177 -57.44 -3.60 6.31
C LYS A 177 -58.49 -4.01 7.35
N ALA A 178 -58.40 -3.51 8.58
CA ALA A 178 -59.38 -3.79 9.63
C ALA A 178 -60.77 -3.21 9.28
N GLU A 179 -60.83 -1.97 8.80
CA GLU A 179 -62.07 -1.37 8.30
C GLU A 179 -62.68 -2.18 7.14
N LEU A 180 -61.84 -2.61 6.20
CA LEU A 180 -62.29 -3.46 5.09
C LEU A 180 -62.83 -4.82 5.57
N GLU A 181 -62.19 -5.43 6.57
CA GLU A 181 -62.67 -6.67 7.20
C GLU A 181 -64.02 -6.46 7.90
N GLU A 182 -64.23 -5.33 8.55
CA GLU A 182 -65.51 -4.97 9.17
C GLU A 182 -66.62 -4.82 8.13
N TYR A 183 -66.38 -4.06 7.05
CA TYR A 183 -67.33 -3.95 5.94
C TYR A 183 -67.62 -5.29 5.27
N LYS A 184 -66.60 -6.14 5.11
CA LYS A 184 -66.74 -7.48 4.50
C LYS A 184 -67.54 -8.42 5.40
N ALA A 185 -67.36 -8.34 6.72
CA ALA A 185 -68.13 -9.09 7.70
C ALA A 185 -69.61 -8.68 7.70
N LEU A 186 -69.92 -7.39 7.45
CA LEU A 186 -71.28 -6.90 7.26
C LEU A 186 -71.91 -7.41 5.95
N ALA A 187 -71.14 -7.44 4.86
CA ALA A 187 -71.63 -7.82 3.53
C ALA A 187 -71.82 -9.33 3.33
N HIS A 188 -71.02 -10.16 4.01
CA HIS A 188 -71.15 -11.62 4.00
C HIS A 188 -71.13 -12.16 5.45
N PRO A 189 -72.30 -12.38 6.08
CA PRO A 189 -72.33 -13.07 7.36
C PRO A 189 -71.76 -14.49 7.17
N PRO A 190 -70.90 -14.98 8.10
CA PRO A 190 -70.36 -16.32 8.01
C PRO A 190 -71.52 -17.32 7.93
N PRO A 191 -71.45 -18.38 7.10
CA PRO A 191 -72.53 -19.35 6.99
C PRO A 191 -72.80 -19.90 8.39
N SER A 192 -73.98 -19.61 8.89
CA SER A 192 -74.40 -19.94 10.24
C SER A 192 -74.22 -21.44 10.47
N LYS A 193 -73.35 -21.83 11.41
CA LYS A 193 -73.18 -23.21 11.90
C LYS A 193 -74.48 -23.80 12.50
N LEU A 194 -75.57 -23.03 12.55
CA LEU A 194 -76.89 -23.45 12.98
C LEU A 194 -77.61 -24.37 11.97
N LEU A 195 -77.20 -24.40 10.70
CA LEU A 195 -77.80 -25.30 9.69
C LEU A 195 -77.33 -26.77 9.79
N GLY A 196 -76.30 -27.06 10.61
CA GLY A 196 -75.83 -28.43 10.86
C GLY A 196 -76.54 -29.14 12.02
N PHE A 197 -77.16 -28.40 12.94
CA PHE A 197 -77.82 -28.98 14.13
C PHE A 197 -79.27 -29.42 13.89
N TRP A 198 -79.90 -28.94 12.81
CA TRP A 198 -81.29 -29.30 12.49
C TRP A 198 -81.42 -30.42 11.45
N LYS A 199 -80.34 -30.74 10.71
CA LYS A 199 -80.34 -31.82 9.69
C LYS A 199 -80.12 -33.23 10.28
N GLY A 200 -80.02 -33.37 11.60
CA GLY A 200 -79.80 -34.65 12.29
C GLY A 200 -81.02 -35.23 13.03
N LYS A 201 -82.23 -34.65 12.89
CA LYS A 201 -83.39 -35.03 13.73
C LYS A 201 -84.75 -35.12 13.00
N SER A 202 -84.80 -35.39 11.70
CA SER A 202 -86.06 -35.74 11.02
C SER A 202 -85.86 -36.85 9.98
N GLU A 203 -86.63 -37.93 10.14
CA GLU A 203 -86.88 -39.07 9.23
C GLU A 203 -85.80 -40.19 9.29
N SER A 204 -85.94 -41.36 9.94
CA SER A 204 -87.07 -42.30 10.26
C SER A 204 -88.47 -41.77 10.54
#